data_AF-A0A3A8Q174-F1
#
_entry.id   AF-A0A3A8Q174-F1
#
_cell.length_a   1.000
_cell.length_b   1.000
_cell.length_c   1.000
_cell.angle_alpha   90.00
_cell.angle_beta   90.00
_cell.angle_gamma   90.00
#
_symmetry.space_group_name_H-M   'P 1'
#
loop_
_entity.id
_entity.type
_entity.pdbx_description
1 polymer ?
#
loop_
_entity_poly.entity_id
_entity_poly.type
_entity_poly.pdbx_seq_one_letter_code
_entity_poly.pdbx_strand_id
1 'polypeptide(L)'
;MRTSLIGGLLAMALMSVGCGGPMEEQEAPDLASQEAALPDCSNSPDDLRNYYSDAAHTTLVGQWGCWCGGLYNWGNKSGPHIEYIWSC
;
A
#
# COMPACT_ATOMS: atom_id res chain seq x y z
N MET A 1 13.99 44.84 36.45
CA MET A 1 13.09 45.58 35.55
C MET A 1 13.92 46.25 34.46
N ARG A 2 13.83 45.78 33.21
CA ARG A 2 14.01 46.57 31.98
C ARG A 2 13.21 45.87 30.89
N THR A 3 11.95 46.29 30.80
CA THR A 3 10.97 45.82 29.83
C THR A 3 11.14 46.65 28.57
N SER A 4 11.48 46.02 27.44
CA SER A 4 11.40 46.66 26.13
C SER A 4 10.01 46.42 25.55
N LEU A 5 9.36 47.53 25.20
CA LEU A 5 8.01 47.66 24.68
C LEU A 5 8.06 47.85 23.15
N ILE A 6 7.09 47.23 22.46
CA ILE A 6 6.50 47.64 21.15
C ILE A 6 7.40 47.39 19.92
N GLY A 7 6.95 46.88 18.78
CA GLY A 7 5.62 46.56 18.27
C GLY A 7 5.71 46.27 16.76
N GLY A 8 4.61 45.80 16.18
CA GLY A 8 4.46 45.47 14.75
C GLY A 8 3.50 44.30 14.59
N LEU A 9 2.22 44.48 14.94
CA LEU A 9 1.12 44.73 14.00
C LEU A 9 1.10 43.81 12.75
N LEU A 10 0.12 42.91 12.77
CA LEU A 10 -0.82 42.58 11.69
C LEU A 10 -0.27 41.98 10.38
N ALA A 11 -0.42 40.67 10.26
CA ALA A 11 -0.88 40.06 9.01
C ALA A 11 -2.00 39.06 9.33
N MET A 12 -3.21 39.61 9.40
CA MET A 12 -4.44 38.83 9.35
C MET A 12 -4.52 38.08 8.02
N ALA A 13 -5.12 36.89 8.11
CA ALA A 13 -5.96 36.29 7.08
C ALA A 13 -5.30 36.00 5.73
N LEU A 14 -4.87 34.74 5.55
CA LEU A 14 -5.01 34.09 4.25
C LEU A 14 -5.54 32.66 4.43
N MET A 15 -6.81 32.53 4.02
CA MET A 15 -7.35 31.37 3.30
C MET A 15 -7.83 30.17 4.13
N SER A 16 -8.91 30.40 4.88
CA SER A 16 -9.95 29.40 5.10
C SER A 16 -10.66 29.07 3.78
N VAL A 17 -10.11 28.13 3.00
CA VAL A 17 -10.84 27.34 2.02
C VAL A 17 -10.51 25.87 2.27
N GLY A 18 -11.09 25.33 3.33
CA GLY A 18 -11.23 23.88 3.45
C GLY A 18 -12.19 23.42 2.37
N CYS A 19 -11.66 22.80 1.31
CA CYS A 19 -12.41 22.04 0.33
C CYS A 19 -13.02 20.83 1.06
N GLY A 20 -14.20 21.03 1.61
CA GLY A 20 -14.93 20.02 2.37
C GLY A 20 -16.42 20.30 2.28
N GLY A 21 -16.93 20.32 1.05
CA GLY A 21 -18.37 20.27 0.80
C GLY A 21 -18.95 18.92 1.26
N PRO A 22 -20.27 18.83 1.48
CA PRO A 22 -20.91 17.59 1.92
C PRO A 22 -20.55 16.48 0.92
N MET A 23 -19.86 15.46 1.44
CA MET A 23 -19.52 14.27 0.69
C MET A 23 -20.83 13.54 0.45
N GLU A 24 -21.35 13.57 -0.78
CA GLU A 24 -22.29 12.54 -1.21
C GLU A 24 -21.58 11.19 -1.03
N GLU A 25 -22.31 10.23 -0.48
CA GLU A 25 -21.82 8.87 -0.24
C GLU A 25 -21.62 8.21 -1.62
N GLN A 26 -20.44 8.42 -2.22
CA GLN A 26 -20.03 7.69 -3.41
C GLN A 26 -20.02 6.21 -3.05
N GLU A 27 -20.84 5.43 -3.77
CA GLU A 27 -20.87 3.98 -3.72
C GLU A 27 -19.44 3.45 -3.74
N ALA A 28 -19.05 2.71 -2.68
CA ALA A 28 -17.69 2.23 -2.52
C ALA A 28 -17.30 1.42 -3.76
N PRO A 29 -16.12 1.68 -4.37
CA PRO A 29 -15.73 0.99 -5.58
C PRO A 29 -15.73 -0.52 -5.35
N ASP A 30 -16.35 -1.27 -6.27
CA ASP A 30 -16.35 -2.72 -6.26
C ASP A 30 -14.93 -3.23 -6.57
N LEU A 31 -14.14 -3.44 -5.51
CA LEU A 31 -12.75 -3.90 -5.60
C LEU A 31 -12.64 -5.37 -6.05
N ALA A 32 -13.75 -6.12 -6.07
CA ALA A 32 -13.78 -7.53 -6.41
C ALA A 32 -13.58 -7.80 -7.91
N SER A 33 -13.97 -6.85 -8.78
CA SER A 33 -13.86 -6.98 -10.24
C SER A 33 -12.55 -6.43 -10.83
N GLN A 34 -11.68 -5.82 -10.02
CA GLN A 34 -10.42 -5.27 -10.50
C GLN A 34 -9.35 -6.36 -10.65
N GLU A 35 -9.03 -6.71 -11.90
CA GLU A 35 -7.86 -7.53 -12.22
C GLU A 35 -6.58 -6.69 -12.10
N ALA A 36 -5.68 -7.09 -11.21
CA ALA A 36 -4.37 -6.47 -11.09
C ALA A 36 -3.44 -6.92 -12.22
N ALA A 37 -2.68 -5.98 -12.79
CA ALA A 37 -1.65 -6.30 -13.78
C ALA A 37 -0.61 -7.27 -13.21
N LEU A 38 -0.20 -8.25 -14.02
CA LEU A 38 0.85 -9.21 -13.65
C LEU A 38 2.24 -8.55 -13.79
N PRO A 39 3.20 -8.86 -12.91
CA PRO A 39 4.56 -8.35 -13.04
C PRO A 39 5.27 -8.99 -14.25
N ASP A 40 6.15 -8.23 -14.91
CA ASP A 40 7.03 -8.75 -15.97
C ASP A 40 8.27 -9.39 -15.35
N CYS A 41 8.28 -10.73 -15.28
CA CYS A 41 9.40 -11.47 -14.70
C CYS A 41 10.64 -11.57 -15.61
N SER A 42 10.60 -11.05 -16.84
CA SER A 42 11.74 -11.14 -17.77
C SER A 42 12.94 -10.34 -17.29
N ASN A 43 12.70 -9.21 -16.61
CA ASN A 43 13.73 -8.30 -16.11
C ASN A 43 13.49 -7.85 -14.65
N SER A 44 12.44 -8.36 -13.99
CA SER A 44 12.16 -8.02 -12.59
C SER A 44 13.08 -8.78 -11.63
N PRO A 45 13.46 -8.19 -10.49
CA PRO A 45 14.15 -8.91 -9.43
C PRO A 45 13.27 -10.06 -8.91
N ASP A 46 13.92 -11.06 -8.30
CA ASP A 46 13.21 -12.10 -7.56
C ASP A 46 12.45 -11.46 -6.39
N ASP A 47 11.11 -11.61 -6.40
CA ASP A 47 10.19 -11.00 -5.43
C ASP A 47 9.06 -11.96 -5.00
N LEU A 48 9.31 -13.26 -5.16
CA LEU A 48 8.36 -14.31 -4.86
C LEU A 48 7.90 -14.24 -3.40
N ARG A 49 6.58 -14.24 -3.24
CA ARG A 49 5.88 -14.30 -1.97
C ARG A 49 5.15 -15.63 -1.87
N ASN A 50 5.49 -16.41 -0.85
CA ASN A 50 4.76 -17.60 -0.45
C ASN A 50 3.74 -17.22 0.63
N TYR A 51 2.48 -17.62 0.44
CA TYR A 51 1.40 -17.39 1.40
C TYR A 51 1.04 -18.71 2.06
N TYR A 52 0.97 -18.71 3.40
CA TYR A 52 0.67 -19.89 4.20
C TYR A 52 -0.64 -19.73 4.97
N SER A 53 -1.31 -20.84 5.28
CA SER A 53 -2.50 -20.81 6.16
C SER A 53 -2.17 -20.71 7.64
N ASP A 54 -0.91 -20.94 8.02
CA ASP A 54 -0.45 -21.02 9.40
C ASP A 54 0.88 -20.28 9.60
N ALA A 55 1.10 -19.79 10.82
CA ALA A 55 2.29 -19.03 11.19
C ALA A 55 3.59 -19.86 11.20
N ALA A 56 3.49 -21.19 11.22
CA ALA A 56 4.64 -22.09 11.14
C ALA A 56 5.08 -22.37 9.70
N HIS A 57 4.42 -21.76 8.71
CA HIS A 57 4.69 -21.89 7.27
C HIS A 57 4.66 -23.36 6.79
N THR A 58 3.71 -24.15 7.29
CA THR A 58 3.63 -25.58 6.96
C THR A 58 2.73 -25.87 5.75
N THR A 59 1.68 -25.08 5.54
CA THR A 59 0.72 -25.30 4.46
C THR A 59 0.69 -24.11 3.50
N LEU A 60 1.31 -24.28 2.33
CA LEU A 60 1.34 -23.27 1.26
C LEU A 60 -0.04 -23.18 0.59
N VAL A 61 -0.62 -21.98 0.58
CA VAL A 61 -1.97 -21.73 0.03
C VAL A 61 -1.98 -20.78 -1.16
N GLY A 62 -0.86 -20.16 -1.49
CA GLY A 62 -0.74 -19.32 -2.67
C GLY A 62 0.66 -18.79 -2.88
N GLN A 63 0.91 -18.29 -4.08
CA GLN A 63 2.15 -17.62 -4.44
C GLN A 63 1.88 -16.42 -5.35
N TRP A 64 2.72 -15.40 -5.21
CA TRP A 64 2.72 -14.22 -6.09
C TRP A 64 4.13 -13.70 -6.33
N GLY A 65 4.45 -13.33 -7.56
CA GLY A 65 5.69 -12.64 -7.91
C GLY A 65 6.58 -13.44 -8.85
N CYS A 66 7.82 -12.98 -8.98
CA CYS A 66 8.82 -13.51 -9.90
C CYS A 66 9.86 -14.36 -9.15
N TRP A 67 10.24 -15.48 -9.76
CA TRP A 67 11.32 -16.33 -9.27
C TRP A 67 12.07 -17.01 -10.41
N CYS A 68 13.38 -16.77 -10.53
CA CYS A 68 14.21 -17.20 -11.66
C CYS A 68 13.59 -16.85 -13.03
N GLY A 69 12.96 -15.69 -13.16
CA GLY A 69 12.28 -15.27 -14.39
C GLY A 69 10.91 -15.92 -14.65
N GLY A 70 10.44 -16.80 -13.76
CA GLY A 70 9.10 -17.37 -13.81
C GLY A 70 8.08 -16.55 -13.02
N LEU A 71 6.89 -16.34 -13.59
CA LEU A 71 5.75 -15.76 -12.86
C LEU A 71 5.02 -16.83 -12.06
N TYR A 72 4.87 -16.58 -10.76
CA TYR A 72 4.04 -17.36 -9.86
C TYR A 72 2.83 -16.48 -9.50
N ASN A 73 1.63 -16.90 -9.88
CA ASN A 73 0.40 -16.21 -9.49
C ASN A 73 -0.74 -17.23 -9.35
N TRP A 74 -0.94 -17.75 -8.13
CA TRP A 74 -1.99 -18.72 -7.86
C TRP A 74 -2.42 -18.68 -6.40
N GLY A 75 -3.55 -19.33 -6.10
CA GLY A 75 -4.01 -19.55 -4.72
C GLY A 75 -4.47 -18.29 -3.97
N ASN A 76 -4.63 -18.46 -2.66
CA ASN A 76 -5.07 -17.40 -1.74
C ASN A 76 -3.88 -16.53 -1.33
N LYS A 77 -4.00 -15.22 -1.55
CA LYS A 77 -2.97 -14.21 -1.31
C LYS A 77 -3.38 -13.15 -0.27
N SER A 78 -4.45 -13.40 0.50
CA SER A 78 -4.98 -12.47 1.51
C SER A 78 -4.60 -12.82 2.95
N GLY A 79 -3.80 -13.88 3.15
CA GLY A 79 -3.40 -14.35 4.48
C GLY A 79 -2.26 -13.53 5.11
N PRO A 80 -2.15 -13.52 6.45
CA PRO A 80 -1.11 -12.76 7.17
C PRO A 80 0.25 -13.46 7.24
N HIS A 81 0.35 -14.74 6.85
CA HIS A 81 1.57 -15.53 6.95
C HIS A 81 2.27 -15.56 5.59
N ILE A 82 3.28 -14.73 5.44
CA ILE A 82 3.98 -14.50 4.17
C ILE A 82 5.47 -14.72 4.37
N GLU A 83 6.07 -15.49 3.47
CA GLU A 83 7.52 -15.62 3.33
C GLU A 83 7.97 -14.97 2.02
N TYR A 84 9.03 -14.16 2.09
CA TYR A 84 9.63 -13.49 0.93
C TYR A 84 10.87 -14.25 0.49
N ILE A 85 10.92 -14.62 -0.78
CA ILE A 85 12.04 -15.32 -1.37
C ILE A 85 12.78 -14.36 -2.32
N TRP A 86 14.04 -14.08 -2.02
CA TRP A 86 14.80 -12.96 -2.60
C TRP A 86 15.87 -13.35 -3.63
N SER A 87 16.22 -14.63 -3.72
CA SER A 87 17.32 -15.06 -4.59
C SER A 87 17.20 -16.51 -5.00
N CYS A 88 17.09 -16.76 -6.29
CA CYS A 88 17.37 -18.08 -6.81
C CYS A 88 18.87 -18.29 -7.09
#